data_AF-A0A261FQB9-F1
#
_entry.id   AF-A0A261FQB9-F1
#
_cell.length_a   1.000
_cell.length_b   1.000
_cell.length_c   1.000
_cell.angle_alpha   90.00
_cell.angle_beta   90.00
_cell.angle_gamma   90.00
#
_symmetry.space_group_name_H-M   'P 1'
#
loop_
_entity.id
_entity.type
_entity.pdbx_description
1 polymer ?
#
loop_
_entity_poly.entity_id
_entity_poly.type
_entity_poly.pdbx_seq_one_letter_code
_entity_poly.pdbx_strand_id
1 'polypeptide(L)'
;MADDTSITLVTAFFPIGRGDWSDSTRSDQKYLDYFAHWARMRNDLIVYTTPEIAPKVERIRSDFGRANTTVVMIDDHATIDPQLLALMRSTARTYPPYSLFPDKPEVAKAEYDYVMALKYWCMQQAAATAHTEHLAWIDFGFDHGGTLYPDPEFFDMRGGGGASRKT
;
A
#
# COMPACT_ATOMS: atom_id res chain seq x y z
N MET A 1 -1.72 -26.31 -11.97
CA MET A 1 -2.07 -26.59 -10.56
C MET A 1 -1.67 -25.35 -9.79
N ALA A 2 -2.59 -24.73 -9.06
CA ALA A 2 -2.25 -23.59 -8.21
C ALA A 2 -1.23 -24.08 -7.16
N ASP A 3 -0.17 -23.29 -6.95
CA ASP A 3 0.80 -23.54 -5.89
C ASP A 3 0.11 -23.21 -4.57
N ASP A 4 -0.46 -24.23 -3.93
CA ASP A 4 -1.34 -24.19 -2.74
C ASP A 4 -0.69 -23.54 -1.50
N THR A 5 0.60 -23.19 -1.59
CA THR A 5 1.37 -22.53 -0.51
C THR A 5 1.74 -21.07 -0.83
N SER A 6 1.37 -20.59 -2.02
CA SER A 6 1.74 -19.24 -2.46
C SER A 6 0.81 -18.17 -1.90
N ILE A 7 1.38 -17.03 -1.50
CA ILE A 7 0.65 -15.86 -0.98
C ILE A 7 0.67 -14.76 -2.03
N THR A 8 -0.48 -14.20 -2.38
CA THR A 8 -0.54 -12.94 -3.14
C THR A 8 -0.41 -11.77 -2.16
N LEU A 9 0.53 -10.88 -2.46
CA LEU A 9 0.70 -9.63 -1.73
C LEU A 9 -0.26 -8.58 -2.29
N VAL A 10 -0.87 -7.81 -1.40
CA VAL A 10 -1.76 -6.72 -1.74
C VAL A 10 -1.23 -5.44 -1.12
N THR A 11 -1.20 -4.38 -1.90
CA THR A 11 -0.81 -3.04 -1.43
C THR A 11 -1.60 -1.97 -2.15
N ALA A 12 -1.57 -0.74 -1.64
CA ALA A 12 -2.18 0.40 -2.31
C ALA A 12 -1.42 1.69 -2.02
N PHE A 13 -1.45 2.61 -2.98
CA PHE A 13 -0.98 3.97 -2.81
C PHE A 13 -1.91 4.95 -3.51
N PHE A 14 -2.55 5.82 -2.72
CA PHE A 14 -3.39 6.90 -3.22
C PHE A 14 -2.74 8.22 -2.80
N PRO A 15 -2.24 9.04 -3.75
CA PRO A 15 -1.64 10.33 -3.41
C PRO A 15 -2.71 11.27 -2.88
N ILE A 16 -2.54 11.73 -1.63
CA ILE A 16 -3.45 12.66 -0.94
C ILE A 16 -2.83 14.04 -0.72
N GLY A 17 -1.77 14.37 -1.48
CA GLY A 17 -1.07 15.66 -1.36
C GLY A 17 -0.29 15.82 -0.05
N ARG A 18 0.16 14.71 0.56
CA ARG A 18 0.90 14.73 1.83
C ARG A 18 2.23 15.50 1.74
N GLY A 19 2.79 15.64 0.53
CA GLY A 19 3.99 16.45 0.29
C GLY A 19 3.81 17.93 0.63
N ASP A 20 2.59 18.45 0.54
CA ASP A 20 2.27 19.87 0.69
C ASP A 20 1.80 20.24 2.11
N TRP A 21 1.81 19.28 3.05
CA TRP A 21 1.39 19.56 4.41
C TRP A 21 2.43 20.40 5.15
N SER A 22 2.01 21.16 6.16
CA SER A 22 2.92 21.94 7.01
C SER A 22 3.81 21.06 7.90
N ASP A 23 3.36 19.84 8.16
CA ASP A 23 3.94 18.89 9.08
C ASP A 23 3.75 17.47 8.55
N SER A 24 4.52 16.52 9.08
CA SER A 24 4.40 15.11 8.71
C SER A 24 4.54 14.82 7.20
N THR A 25 5.23 15.68 6.44
CA THR A 25 5.32 15.63 4.97
C THR A 25 6.05 14.39 4.46
N ARG A 26 5.48 13.78 3.42
CA ARG A 26 6.14 12.75 2.61
C ARG A 26 5.68 12.92 1.17
N SER A 27 6.63 13.08 0.25
CA SER A 27 6.32 13.20 -1.18
C SER A 27 5.95 11.84 -1.76
N ASP A 28 5.21 11.87 -2.87
CA ASP A 28 4.85 10.65 -3.59
C ASP A 28 6.08 9.92 -4.12
N GLN A 29 7.12 10.66 -4.54
CA GLN A 29 8.40 10.08 -4.92
C GLN A 29 9.04 9.29 -3.77
N LYS A 30 8.98 9.81 -2.54
CA LYS A 30 9.54 9.12 -1.38
C LYS A 30 8.81 7.80 -1.10
N TYR A 31 7.49 7.75 -1.31
CA TYR A 31 6.74 6.50 -1.23
C TYR A 31 7.09 5.53 -2.36
N LEU A 32 7.32 6.02 -3.58
CA LEU A 32 7.80 5.20 -4.69
C LEU A 32 9.18 4.62 -4.43
N ASP A 33 10.09 5.38 -3.81
CA ASP A 33 11.42 4.92 -3.43
C ASP A 33 11.32 3.81 -2.36
N TYR A 34 10.41 3.96 -1.39
CA TYR A 34 10.13 2.93 -0.38
C TYR A 34 9.54 1.67 -0.99
N PHE A 35 8.60 1.83 -1.92
CA PHE A 35 8.06 0.71 -2.68
C PHE A 35 9.14 -0.02 -3.46
N ALA A 36 9.99 0.71 -4.19
CA ALA A 36 11.08 0.13 -4.98
C ALA A 36 12.06 -0.72 -4.15
N HIS A 37 12.25 -0.38 -2.87
CA HIS A 37 13.11 -1.12 -1.96
C HIS A 37 12.65 -2.56 -1.74
N TRP A 38 11.35 -2.77 -1.47
CA TRP A 38 10.79 -4.11 -1.20
C TRP A 38 10.12 -4.76 -2.42
N ALA A 39 9.85 -4.00 -3.48
CA ALA A 39 9.14 -4.46 -4.69
C ALA A 39 9.88 -5.55 -5.49
N ARG A 40 11.02 -6.06 -5.02
CA ARG A 40 11.77 -7.19 -5.59
C ARG A 40 11.14 -8.56 -5.27
N MET A 41 10.21 -8.61 -4.30
CA MET A 41 9.51 -9.83 -3.88
C MET A 41 8.94 -10.60 -5.07
N ARG A 42 9.16 -11.92 -5.09
CA ARG A 42 8.72 -12.82 -6.17
C ARG A 42 7.26 -13.28 -6.05
N ASN A 43 6.56 -12.86 -5.00
CA ASN A 43 5.13 -13.09 -4.85
C ASN A 43 4.34 -12.38 -5.96
N ASP A 44 3.17 -12.93 -6.26
CA ASP A 44 2.17 -12.22 -7.05
C ASP A 44 1.77 -10.97 -6.28
N LEU A 45 1.63 -9.85 -6.99
CA LEU A 45 1.40 -8.55 -6.38
C LEU A 45 0.20 -7.87 -7.03
N ILE A 46 -0.77 -7.46 -6.20
CA ILE A 46 -1.86 -6.58 -6.62
C ILE A 46 -1.63 -5.20 -6.01
N VAL A 47 -1.62 -4.16 -6.85
CA VAL A 47 -1.42 -2.77 -6.44
C VAL A 47 -2.64 -1.94 -6.83
N TYR A 48 -3.32 -1.35 -5.85
CA TYR A 48 -4.39 -0.37 -6.10
C TYR A 48 -3.81 1.03 -6.07
N THR A 49 -4.00 1.81 -7.14
CA THR A 49 -3.43 3.16 -7.21
C THR A 49 -4.13 4.02 -8.26
N THR A 50 -3.67 5.26 -8.45
CA THR A 50 -4.24 6.19 -9.45
C THR A 50 -3.58 6.00 -10.83
N PRO A 51 -4.24 6.44 -11.92
CA PRO A 51 -3.66 6.36 -13.28
C PRO A 51 -2.29 7.04 -13.42
N GLU A 52 -2.01 8.06 -12.63
CA GLU A 52 -0.71 8.77 -12.64
C GLU A 52 0.43 7.93 -12.03
N ILE A 53 0.12 7.13 -11.00
CA ILE A 53 1.10 6.33 -10.27
C ILE A 53 1.28 4.95 -10.90
N ALA A 54 0.24 4.39 -11.51
CA ALA A 54 0.26 3.06 -12.10
C ALA A 54 1.48 2.81 -13.02
N PRO A 55 1.82 3.68 -13.99
CA PRO A 55 2.99 3.49 -14.84
C PRO A 55 4.32 3.43 -14.07
N LYS A 56 4.42 4.15 -12.94
CA LYS A 56 5.62 4.18 -12.09
C LYS A 56 5.77 2.84 -11.34
N VAL A 57 4.68 2.29 -10.83
CA VAL A 57 4.64 0.97 -10.18
C VAL A 57 4.99 -0.14 -11.16
N GLU A 58 4.37 -0.13 -12.35
CA GLU A 58 4.64 -1.11 -13.40
C GLU A 58 6.11 -1.08 -13.81
N ARG A 59 6.67 0.11 -14.00
CA ARG A 59 8.09 0.28 -14.33
C ARG A 59 9.01 -0.29 -13.25
N ILE A 60 8.79 0.05 -11.97
CA ILE A 60 9.60 -0.46 -10.85
C ILE A 60 9.59 -1.99 -10.83
N ARG A 61 8.42 -2.61 -10.99
CA ARG A 61 8.29 -4.07 -11.01
C ARG A 61 8.92 -4.69 -12.26
N SER A 62 8.81 -4.03 -13.41
CA SER A 62 9.44 -4.44 -14.67
C SER A 62 10.97 -4.41 -14.58
N ASP A 63 11.56 -3.39 -13.95
CA ASP A 63 13.00 -3.25 -13.77
C ASP A 63 13.60 -4.42 -12.94
N PHE A 64 12.80 -5.06 -12.09
CA PHE A 64 13.19 -6.28 -11.36
C PHE A 64 12.81 -7.58 -12.07
N GLY A 65 12.19 -7.54 -13.26
CA GLY A 65 11.70 -8.71 -13.97
C GLY A 65 10.51 -9.38 -13.29
N ARG A 66 9.61 -8.61 -12.70
CA ARG A 66 8.42 -9.10 -11.96
C ARG A 66 7.12 -8.88 -12.75
N ALA A 67 6.92 -9.70 -13.77
CA ALA A 67 5.74 -9.66 -14.64
C ALA A 67 4.42 -10.10 -13.96
N ASN A 68 4.50 -10.70 -12.77
CA ASN A 68 3.35 -11.16 -11.98
C ASN A 68 2.73 -10.04 -11.12
N THR A 69 2.62 -8.84 -11.69
CA THR A 69 2.05 -7.67 -11.03
C THR A 69 0.76 -7.26 -11.72
N THR A 70 -0.33 -7.16 -10.96
CA THR A 70 -1.60 -6.60 -11.42
C THR A 70 -1.76 -5.22 -10.82
N VAL A 71 -1.84 -4.19 -11.65
CA VAL A 71 -2.10 -2.82 -11.21
C VAL A 71 -3.56 -2.46 -11.49
N VAL A 72 -4.29 -2.13 -10.44
CA VAL A 72 -5.71 -1.72 -10.50
C VAL A 72 -5.76 -0.21 -10.36
N MET A 73 -6.13 0.45 -11.45
CA MET A 73 -6.26 1.92 -11.50
C MET A 73 -7.63 2.36 -10.96
N ILE A 74 -7.60 3.32 -10.05
CA ILE A 74 -8.77 3.98 -9.48
C ILE A 74 -8.64 5.48 -9.78
N ASP A 75 -9.54 6.01 -10.61
CA ASP A 75 -9.50 7.41 -11.03
C ASP A 75 -9.64 8.38 -9.85
N ASP A 76 -10.62 8.11 -8.98
CA ASP A 76 -10.85 8.88 -7.76
C ASP A 76 -11.24 7.94 -6.60
N HIS A 77 -10.31 7.76 -5.67
CA HIS A 77 -10.51 6.94 -4.48
C HIS A 77 -11.64 7.46 -3.57
N ALA A 78 -11.97 8.76 -3.61
CA ALA A 78 -13.07 9.33 -2.85
C ALA A 78 -14.45 8.81 -3.26
N THR A 79 -14.55 8.19 -4.46
CA THR A 79 -15.80 7.61 -4.97
C THR A 79 -16.08 6.20 -4.45
N ILE A 80 -15.10 5.53 -3.82
CA ILE A 80 -15.25 4.15 -3.32
C ILE A 80 -16.29 4.09 -2.21
N ASP A 81 -16.21 5.02 -1.26
CA ASP A 81 -17.17 5.18 -0.16
C ASP A 81 -17.26 6.66 0.23
N PRO A 82 -18.06 7.46 -0.51
CA PRO A 82 -18.17 8.89 -0.26
C PRO A 82 -18.87 9.20 1.07
N GLN A 83 -19.68 8.28 1.60
CA GLN A 83 -20.37 8.47 2.87
C GLN A 83 -19.39 8.36 4.04
N LEU A 84 -18.52 7.35 4.02
CA LEU A 84 -17.46 7.19 5.02
C LEU A 84 -16.50 8.39 4.99
N LEU A 85 -16.09 8.84 3.80
CA LEU A 85 -15.22 10.01 3.68
C LEU A 85 -15.89 11.28 4.23
N ALA A 86 -17.19 11.48 3.96
CA ALA A 86 -17.94 12.61 4.51
C ALA A 86 -18.02 12.57 6.04
N LEU A 87 -18.23 11.38 6.62
CA LEU A 87 -18.21 11.17 8.07
C LEU A 87 -16.84 11.49 8.66
N MET A 88 -15.75 10.96 8.08
CA MET A 88 -14.38 11.23 8.53
C MET A 88 -14.03 12.72 8.45
N ARG A 89 -14.42 13.41 7.37
CA ARG A 89 -14.26 14.87 7.24
C ARG A 89 -15.02 15.63 8.31
N SER A 90 -16.22 15.17 8.67
CA SER A 90 -16.99 15.77 9.77
C SER A 90 -16.29 15.59 11.11
N THR A 91 -15.85 14.38 11.42
CA THR A 91 -15.15 14.05 12.67
C THR A 91 -13.83 14.80 12.79
N ALA A 92 -13.02 14.86 11.73
CA ALA A 92 -11.73 15.56 11.74
C ALA A 92 -11.84 17.07 12.04
N ARG A 93 -13.01 17.68 11.82
CA ARG A 93 -13.26 19.08 12.17
C ARG A 93 -13.63 19.29 13.64
N THR A 94 -14.23 18.30 14.28
CA THR A 94 -14.84 18.45 15.62
C THR A 94 -14.09 17.71 16.72
N TYR A 95 -13.39 16.64 16.38
CA TYR A 95 -12.66 15.79 17.33
C TYR A 95 -11.34 16.36 17.86
N PRO A 96 -10.52 17.14 17.12
CA PRO A 96 -9.17 17.51 17.57
C PRO A 96 -9.07 18.12 18.99
N PRO A 97 -10.00 18.99 19.45
CA PRO A 97 -9.96 19.53 20.82
C PRO A 97 -10.06 18.48 21.94
N TYR A 98 -10.54 17.28 21.62
CA TYR A 98 -10.71 16.17 22.55
C TYR A 98 -9.58 15.13 22.46
N SER A 99 -8.63 15.31 21.55
CA SER A 99 -7.50 14.41 21.35
C SER A 99 -6.34 14.76 22.29
N LEU A 100 -5.63 13.74 22.78
CA LEU A 100 -4.36 13.90 23.48
C LEU A 100 -3.23 14.35 22.55
N PHE A 101 -3.38 14.14 21.23
CA PHE A 101 -2.39 14.47 20.21
C PHE A 101 -3.04 15.20 19.03
N PRO A 102 -3.56 16.42 19.23
CA PRO A 102 -4.37 17.13 18.23
C PRO A 102 -3.64 17.41 16.91
N ASP A 103 -2.30 17.48 16.95
CA ASP A 103 -1.47 17.78 15.78
C ASP A 103 -1.16 16.55 14.91
N LYS A 104 -1.65 15.36 15.28
CA LYS A 104 -1.40 14.14 14.51
C LYS A 104 -2.31 14.06 13.29
N PRO A 105 -1.80 13.59 12.13
CA PRO A 105 -2.62 13.47 10.93
C PRO A 105 -3.82 12.53 11.14
N GLU A 106 -3.67 11.50 11.98
CA GLU A 106 -4.72 10.55 12.39
C GLU A 106 -5.92 11.20 13.11
N VAL A 107 -5.81 12.49 13.47
CA VAL A 107 -6.84 13.22 14.23
C VAL A 107 -7.54 14.26 13.36
N ALA A 108 -6.79 14.90 12.46
CA ALA A 108 -7.23 16.08 11.74
C ALA A 108 -7.23 15.95 10.21
N LYS A 109 -6.66 14.87 9.64
CA LYS A 109 -6.53 14.68 8.18
C LYS A 109 -7.43 13.53 7.73
N ALA A 110 -8.70 13.83 7.48
CA ALA A 110 -9.70 12.84 7.08
C ALA A 110 -9.29 12.01 5.85
N GLU A 111 -8.63 12.62 4.87
CA GLU A 111 -8.13 11.94 3.67
C GLU A 111 -7.08 10.88 4.00
N TYR A 112 -6.25 11.10 5.02
CA TYR A 112 -5.29 10.11 5.52
C TYR A 112 -6.00 8.93 6.14
N ASP A 113 -6.92 9.18 7.05
CA ASP A 113 -7.69 8.14 7.72
C ASP A 113 -8.51 7.32 6.73
N TYR A 114 -9.03 8.01 5.70
CA TYR A 114 -9.79 7.38 4.64
C TYR A 114 -8.94 6.42 3.82
N VAL A 115 -7.78 6.83 3.31
CA VAL A 115 -6.91 5.91 2.56
C VAL A 115 -6.37 4.75 3.42
N MET A 116 -6.23 4.97 4.73
CA MET A 116 -5.92 3.90 5.69
C MET A 116 -7.08 2.90 5.85
N ALA A 117 -8.33 3.38 5.84
CA ALA A 117 -9.51 2.52 5.86
C ALA A 117 -9.73 1.77 4.53
N LEU A 118 -9.37 2.37 3.39
CA LEU A 118 -9.49 1.75 2.07
C LEU A 118 -8.64 0.47 1.91
N LYS A 119 -7.70 0.19 2.82
CA LYS A 119 -6.97 -1.09 2.87
C LYS A 119 -7.92 -2.29 2.92
N TYR A 120 -9.01 -2.19 3.68
CA TYR A 120 -10.00 -3.26 3.79
C TYR A 120 -10.76 -3.47 2.48
N TRP A 121 -11.12 -2.38 1.80
CA TRP A 121 -11.74 -2.46 0.49
C TRP A 121 -10.79 -3.11 -0.54
N CYS A 122 -9.52 -2.69 -0.56
CA CYS A 122 -8.50 -3.28 -1.43
C CYS A 122 -8.34 -4.78 -1.20
N MET A 123 -8.30 -5.22 0.06
CA MET A 123 -8.23 -6.64 0.43
C MET A 123 -9.47 -7.41 -0.01
N GLN A 124 -10.66 -6.82 0.13
CA GLN A 124 -11.91 -7.43 -0.34
C GLN A 124 -11.92 -7.62 -1.86
N GLN A 125 -11.50 -6.60 -2.62
CA GLN A 125 -11.41 -6.69 -4.08
C GLN A 125 -10.35 -7.72 -4.51
N ALA A 126 -9.22 -7.78 -3.81
CA ALA A 126 -8.17 -8.76 -4.08
C ALA A 126 -8.66 -10.20 -3.83
N ALA A 127 -9.47 -10.42 -2.79
CA ALA A 127 -10.05 -11.74 -2.49
C ALA A 127 -10.95 -12.28 -3.61
N ALA A 128 -11.56 -11.40 -4.41
CA ALA A 128 -12.40 -11.80 -5.53
C ALA A 128 -11.60 -12.12 -6.82
N THR A 129 -10.34 -11.70 -6.90
CA THR A 129 -9.56 -11.68 -8.15
C THR A 129 -8.24 -12.45 -8.08
N ALA A 130 -7.67 -12.61 -6.88
CA ALA A 130 -6.41 -13.31 -6.69
C ALA A 130 -6.53 -14.80 -7.04
N HIS A 131 -5.43 -15.35 -7.54
CA HIS A 131 -5.34 -16.77 -7.94
C HIS A 131 -4.85 -17.69 -6.81
N THR A 132 -4.42 -17.11 -5.68
CA THR A 132 -3.92 -17.84 -4.52
C THR A 132 -4.97 -17.91 -3.41
N GLU A 133 -4.94 -18.97 -2.61
CA GLU A 133 -5.83 -19.09 -1.45
C GLU A 133 -5.50 -18.05 -0.36
N HIS A 134 -4.23 -17.69 -0.22
CA HIS A 134 -3.76 -16.79 0.82
C HIS A 134 -3.45 -15.39 0.28
N LEU A 135 -3.87 -14.39 1.04
CA LEU A 135 -3.60 -12.98 0.81
C LEU A 135 -2.88 -12.38 2.00
N ALA A 136 -1.93 -11.48 1.75
CA ALA A 136 -1.32 -10.67 2.79
C ALA A 136 -1.20 -9.22 2.36
N TRP A 137 -1.55 -8.31 3.28
CA TRP A 137 -1.31 -6.88 3.10
C TRP A 137 0.15 -6.54 3.39
N ILE A 138 0.77 -5.74 2.52
CA ILE A 138 2.04 -5.06 2.79
C ILE A 138 1.87 -3.57 2.50
N ASP A 139 2.31 -2.71 3.41
CA ASP A 139 2.20 -1.27 3.22
C ASP A 139 3.10 -0.81 2.05
N PHE A 140 2.60 0.09 1.20
CA PHE A 140 3.37 0.57 0.05
C PHE A 140 4.69 1.22 0.48
N GLY A 141 4.66 1.95 1.60
CA GLY A 141 5.84 2.57 2.21
C GLY A 141 6.57 1.69 3.22
N PHE A 142 6.35 0.36 3.21
CA PHE A 142 6.97 -0.56 4.17
C PHE A 142 8.49 -0.36 4.26
N ASP A 143 9.01 -0.55 5.48
CA ASP A 143 10.43 -0.43 5.83
C ASP A 143 11.07 0.96 5.61
N HIS A 144 10.31 1.95 5.11
CA HIS A 144 10.79 3.31 4.87
C HIS A 144 12.14 3.34 4.10
N GLY A 145 12.29 2.45 3.12
CA GLY A 145 13.50 2.37 2.29
C GLY A 145 14.72 1.79 3.00
N GLY A 146 14.54 0.75 3.83
CA GLY A 146 15.64 0.02 4.45
C GLY A 146 15.97 0.39 5.89
N THR A 147 15.02 0.96 6.64
CA THR A 147 15.25 1.33 8.05
C THR A 147 15.50 0.10 8.93
N LEU A 148 14.75 -0.98 8.70
CA LEU A 148 14.87 -2.26 9.40
C LEU A 148 15.55 -3.33 8.55
N TYR A 149 15.34 -3.32 7.22
CA TYR A 149 16.00 -4.24 6.28
C TYR A 149 16.83 -3.46 5.26
N PRO A 150 18.06 -3.04 5.61
CA PRO A 150 18.85 -2.13 4.77
C PRO A 150 19.23 -2.70 3.41
N ASP A 151 19.37 -4.03 3.31
CA ASP A 151 19.73 -4.71 2.08
C ASP A 151 18.46 -5.05 1.27
N PRO A 152 18.21 -4.40 0.10
CA PRO A 152 17.04 -4.70 -0.72
C PRO A 152 17.08 -6.12 -1.32
N GLU A 153 18.25 -6.77 -1.41
CA GLU A 153 18.34 -8.18 -1.85
C GLU A 153 17.64 -9.13 -0.89
N PHE A 154 17.45 -8.74 0.39
CA PHE A 154 16.61 -9.48 1.33
C PHE A 154 15.21 -9.73 0.79
N PHE A 155 14.66 -8.78 0.01
CA PHE A 155 13.34 -8.89 -0.58
C PHE A 155 13.34 -9.65 -1.91
N ASP A 156 14.48 -10.12 -2.43
CA ASP A 156 14.48 -10.99 -3.62
C ASP A 156 14.22 -12.47 -3.25
N MET A 157 13.07 -12.69 -2.63
CA MET A 157 12.57 -14.00 -2.19
C MET A 157 11.08 -14.15 -2.46
N ARG A 158 10.53 -15.36 -2.25
CA ARG A 158 9.08 -15.61 -2.24
C ARG A 158 8.65 -15.89 -0.79
N GLY A 159 7.75 -15.08 -0.26
CA GLY A 159 7.13 -15.30 1.05
C GLY A 159 6.04 -16.39 0.98
N GLY A 160 5.86 -17.16 2.06
CA GLY A 160 4.83 -18.21 2.17
C GLY A 160 5.33 -19.65 1.98
N GLY A 161 6.53 -19.84 1.45
CA GLY A 161 7.18 -21.16 1.42
C GLY A 161 7.78 -21.50 2.77
N GLY A 162 7.40 -22.64 3.36
CA GLY A 162 8.12 -23.21 4.49
C GLY A 162 9.61 -23.25 4.16
N ALA A 163 10.43 -22.62 5.01
CA ALA A 163 11.87 -22.63 4.84
C ALA A 163 12.33 -24.09 4.84
N SER A 164 12.54 -24.67 3.66
CA SER A 164 13.40 -25.84 3.54
C SER A 164 14.81 -25.31 3.82
N ARG A 165 15.17 -25.29 5.11
CA ARG A 165 16.55 -25.17 5.53
C ARG A 165 17.27 -26.29 4.79
N LYS A 166 18.10 -25.93 3.82
CA LYS A 166 19.11 -26.85 3.31
C LYS A 166 19.97 -27.25 4.52
N THR A 167 19.71 -28.44 5.06
CA THR A 167 20.69 -29.20 5.83
C THR A 167 21.68 -29.83 4.88
#